data_AF-A0A1R4AAX7-F1
#
_entry.id   AF-A0A1R4AAX7-F1
#
_cell.length_a   1.000
_cell.length_b   1.000
_cell.length_c   1.000
_cell.angle_alpha   90.00
_cell.angle_beta   90.00
_cell.angle_gamma   90.00
#
_symmetry.space_group_name_H-M   'P 1'
#
loop_
_entity.id
_entity.type
_entity.pdbx_description
1 polymer ?
#
loop_
_entity_poly.entity_id
_entity_poly.type
_entity_poly.pdbx_seq_one_letter_code
_entity_poly.pdbx_strand_id
1 'polypeptide(L)'
;MGANTSKKVQIGRKAGEYINKRGYEKEHSITISGLEVPAKRFSICRCWQSAKFPFCDNAHQILQRKQVNCGPVMLEIRRHDFKPT
;
A
#
# COMPACT_ATOMS: atom_id res chain seq x y z
N MET A 1 -36.88 -10.17 -5.99
CA MET A 1 -35.48 -10.52 -6.31
C MET A 1 -34.78 -9.23 -6.74
N GLY A 2 -34.06 -8.59 -5.83
CA GLY A 2 -33.48 -7.26 -6.06
C GLY A 2 -32.29 -7.33 -7.02
N ALA A 3 -32.37 -6.60 -8.13
CA ALA A 3 -31.29 -6.50 -9.10
C ALA A 3 -30.06 -5.87 -8.44
N ASN A 4 -29.01 -6.68 -8.22
CA ASN A 4 -27.71 -6.21 -7.76
C ASN A 4 -27.03 -5.48 -8.92
N THR A 5 -27.40 -4.20 -9.08
CA THR A 5 -26.78 -3.30 -10.04
C THR A 5 -25.38 -2.99 -9.54
N SER A 6 -24.39 -3.70 -10.09
CA SER A 6 -22.97 -3.39 -9.88
C SER A 6 -22.71 -1.96 -10.32
N LYS A 7 -22.68 -1.02 -9.36
CA LYS A 7 -22.28 0.36 -9.63
C LYS A 7 -20.87 0.31 -10.23
N LYS A 8 -20.74 0.68 -11.50
CA LYS A 8 -19.43 0.78 -12.16
C LYS A 8 -18.57 1.74 -11.36
N VAL A 9 -17.56 1.21 -10.68
CA VAL A 9 -16.53 2.02 -10.01
C VAL A 9 -15.93 2.94 -11.06
N GLN A 10 -16.01 4.26 -10.86
CA GLN A 10 -15.33 5.22 -11.72
C GLN A 10 -13.84 5.19 -11.41
N ILE A 11 -13.15 4.18 -11.95
CA ILE A 11 -11.71 4.07 -11.87
C ILE A 11 -11.15 5.16 -12.80
N GLY A 12 -10.53 6.20 -12.22
CA GLY A 12 -9.91 7.30 -12.97
C GLY A 12 -8.64 6.92 -13.73
N ARG A 13 -8.50 5.65 -14.12
CA ARG A 13 -7.36 5.06 -14.84
C ARG A 13 -7.85 4.00 -15.81
N LYS A 14 -7.33 4.01 -17.03
CA LYS A 14 -7.58 2.96 -18.03
C LYS A 14 -6.61 1.79 -17.82
N ALA A 15 -7.04 0.58 -18.19
CA ALA A 15 -6.17 -0.58 -18.23
C ALA A 15 -4.96 -0.31 -19.15
N GLY A 16 -3.76 -0.70 -18.72
CA GLY A 16 -2.52 -0.42 -19.44
C GLY A 16 -1.86 0.93 -19.13
N GLU A 17 -2.53 1.84 -18.41
CA GLU A 17 -1.88 3.10 -18.00
C GLU A 17 -0.76 2.86 -16.99
N TYR A 18 0.40 3.46 -17.27
CA TYR A 18 1.52 3.52 -16.34
C TYR A 18 1.08 4.10 -14.98
N ILE A 19 1.31 3.31 -13.92
CA ILE A 19 0.82 3.62 -12.57
C ILE A 19 1.67 4.66 -11.86
N ASN A 20 2.96 4.65 -12.12
CA ASN A 20 3.94 5.50 -11.47
C ASN A 20 3.99 6.87 -12.16
N LYS A 21 2.88 7.61 -12.08
CA LYS A 21 2.75 8.96 -12.66
C LYS A 21 3.65 10.00 -11.98
N ARG A 22 4.28 9.65 -10.85
CA ARG A 22 5.16 10.52 -10.05
C ARG A 22 6.65 10.31 -10.35
N GLY A 23 6.99 9.36 -11.23
CA GLY A 23 8.38 9.12 -11.62
C GLY A 23 9.26 8.55 -10.52
N TYR A 24 8.68 7.81 -9.56
CA TYR A 24 9.48 7.09 -8.55
C TYR A 24 10.43 6.09 -9.20
N GLU A 25 11.52 5.78 -8.51
CA GLU A 25 12.45 4.77 -8.99
C GLU A 25 11.77 3.40 -9.15
N LYS A 26 12.32 2.56 -10.03
CA LYS A 26 11.77 1.21 -10.22
C LYS A 26 12.03 0.32 -9.00
N GLU A 27 13.13 0.58 -8.30
CA GLU A 27 13.59 -0.16 -7.13
C GLU A 27 13.65 0.77 -5.93
N HIS A 28 13.24 0.28 -4.75
CA HIS A 28 13.34 1.02 -3.49
C HIS A 28 13.94 0.09 -2.44
N SER A 29 15.25 0.25 -2.17
CA SER A 29 15.97 -0.51 -1.15
C SER A 29 16.02 0.26 0.17
N ILE A 30 15.57 -0.36 1.26
CA ILE A 30 15.65 0.20 2.61
C ILE A 30 16.39 -0.79 3.49
N THR A 31 17.54 -0.38 4.03
CA THR A 31 18.32 -1.17 4.98
C THR A 31 17.81 -0.89 6.39
N ILE A 32 17.41 -1.95 7.10
CA ILE A 32 16.91 -1.86 8.47
C ILE A 32 17.93 -2.53 9.38
N SER A 33 18.72 -1.73 10.09
CA SER A 33 19.64 -2.19 11.13
C SER A 33 18.96 -2.16 12.50
N GLY A 34 19.51 -2.92 13.46
CA GLY A 34 19.06 -2.90 14.86
C GLY A 34 17.57 -3.25 15.02
N LEU A 35 17.21 -4.50 14.74
CA LEU A 35 15.90 -5.04 15.10
C LEU A 35 15.84 -5.28 16.61
N GLU A 36 15.72 -4.19 17.35
CA GLU A 36 15.37 -4.21 18.77
C GLU A 36 13.92 -4.67 18.95
N VAL A 37 13.62 -5.22 20.13
CA VAL A 37 12.24 -5.55 20.51
C VAL A 37 11.55 -4.23 20.87
N PRO A 38 10.36 -3.90 20.33
CA PRO A 38 9.38 -4.75 19.63
C PRO A 38 9.55 -4.82 18.10
N ALA A 39 8.83 -5.76 17.47
CA ALA A 39 8.78 -5.91 16.02
C ALA A 39 8.48 -4.58 15.29
N LYS A 40 9.26 -4.28 14.25
CA LYS A 40 9.05 -3.06 13.45
C LYS A 40 7.93 -3.30 12.43
N ARG A 41 6.95 -2.41 12.40
CA ARG A 41 5.82 -2.45 11.47
C ARG A 41 5.89 -1.30 10.49
N PHE A 42 5.63 -1.60 9.23
CA PHE A 42 5.58 -0.64 8.14
C PHE A 42 4.29 -0.80 7.35
N SER A 43 3.74 0.32 6.88
CA SER A 43 2.68 0.32 5.90
C SER A 43 3.31 0.64 4.54
N ILE A 44 3.23 -0.29 3.60
CA ILE A 44 3.82 -0.16 2.26
C ILE A 44 2.73 0.22 1.27
N CYS A 45 3.01 1.24 0.47
CA CYS A 45 2.07 1.80 -0.50
C CYS A 45 1.92 0.86 -1.70
N ARG A 46 0.66 0.56 -2.05
CA ARG A 46 0.31 -0.17 -3.29
C ARG A 46 -0.48 0.68 -4.28
N CYS A 47 -0.85 1.90 -3.90
CA CYS A 47 -1.69 2.78 -4.71
C CYS A 47 -0.91 3.79 -5.57
N TRP A 48 0.41 3.90 -5.34
CA TRP A 48 1.32 4.85 -6.03
C TRP A 48 0.96 6.33 -5.89
N GLN A 49 0.10 6.69 -4.94
CA GLN A 49 -0.28 8.09 -4.65
C GLN A 49 0.43 8.67 -3.42
N SER A 50 1.21 7.87 -2.69
CA SER A 50 1.93 8.38 -1.52
C SER A 50 3.03 9.33 -1.94
N ALA A 51 3.19 10.44 -1.23
CA ALA A 51 4.34 11.34 -1.31
C ALA A 51 5.59 10.77 -0.61
N LYS A 52 5.43 9.78 0.26
CA LYS A 52 6.51 9.08 0.99
C LYS A 52 6.76 7.67 0.44
N PHE A 53 6.53 7.47 -0.86
CA PHE A 53 6.76 6.17 -1.51
C PHE A 53 8.19 5.68 -1.20
N PRO A 54 8.39 4.41 -0.78
CA PRO A 54 7.47 3.26 -0.85
C PRO A 54 6.50 3.12 0.33
N PHE A 55 6.58 3.97 1.35
CA PHE A 55 5.70 3.91 2.52
C PHE A 55 4.32 4.47 2.20
N CYS A 56 3.31 4.04 2.97
CA CYS A 56 1.95 4.55 2.86
C CYS A 56 1.74 5.74 3.80
N ASP A 57 1.23 6.83 3.25
CA ASP A 57 0.87 8.07 3.95
C ASP A 57 -0.66 8.35 3.93
N ASN A 58 -1.45 7.30 3.70
CA ASN A 58 -2.92 7.35 3.61
C ASN A 58 -3.49 8.03 2.35
N ALA A 59 -2.69 8.40 1.35
CA ALA A 59 -3.20 8.93 0.08
C ALA A 59 -4.21 7.98 -0.63
N HIS A 60 -4.13 6.67 -0.35
CA HIS A 60 -5.07 5.66 -0.87
C HIS A 60 -6.54 5.92 -0.46
N GLN A 61 -6.79 6.64 0.64
CA GLN A 61 -8.16 6.95 1.09
C GLN A 61 -8.92 7.82 0.08
N ILE A 62 -8.22 8.65 -0.70
CA ILE A 62 -8.84 9.43 -1.78
C ILE A 62 -9.39 8.50 -2.86
N LEU A 63 -8.67 7.43 -3.17
CA LEU A 63 -9.08 6.44 -4.17
C LEU A 63 -10.21 5.54 -3.63
N GLN A 64 -10.14 5.15 -2.35
CA GLN A 64 -11.23 4.42 -1.70
C GLN A 64 -12.54 5.21 -1.69
N ARG A 65 -12.49 6.52 -1.45
CA ARG A 65 -13.67 7.41 -1.60
C ARG A 65 -14.25 7.38 -3.01
N LYS A 66 -13.42 7.15 -4.03
CA LYS A 66 -13.83 6.92 -5.43
C LYS A 66 -14.21 5.46 -5.73
N GLN A 67 -14.45 4.65 -4.69
CA GLN A 67 -14.80 3.23 -4.75
C GLN A 67 -13.70 2.34 -5.35
N VAL A 68 -12.45 2.79 -5.40
CA VAL A 68 -11.32 1.96 -5.81
C VAL A 68 -10.90 1.09 -4.64
N ASN A 69 -11.00 -0.23 -4.79
CA ASN A 69 -10.53 -1.18 -3.80
C ASN A 69 -8.99 -1.23 -3.80
N CYS A 70 -8.38 -0.40 -2.97
CA CYS A 70 -6.94 -0.39 -2.77
C CYS A 70 -6.62 -0.11 -1.30
N GLY A 71 -5.45 -0.54 -0.87
CA GLY A 71 -4.96 -0.33 0.50
C GLY A 71 -3.49 -0.68 0.60
N PRO A 72 -2.82 -0.25 1.67
CA PRO A 72 -1.43 -0.61 1.91
C PRO A 72 -1.29 -2.11 2.17
N VAL A 73 -0.07 -2.60 2.09
CA VAL A 73 0.30 -3.89 2.70
C VAL A 73 1.01 -3.59 4.02
N MET A 74 0.63 -4.32 5.07
CA MET A 74 1.28 -4.21 6.38
C MET A 74 2.43 -5.19 6.42
N LEU A 75 3.65 -4.67 6.55
CA LEU A 75 4.87 -5.43 6.70
C LEU A 75 5.29 -5.42 8.16
N GLU A 76 5.50 -6.59 8.75
CA GLU A 76 6.04 -6.72 10.10
C GLU A 76 7.36 -7.49 10.04
N ILE A 77 8.43 -6.87 10.53
CA ILE A 77 9.75 -7.46 10.57
C ILE A 77 10.02 -7.89 12.00
N ARG A 78 10.16 -9.21 12.17
CA ARG A 78 10.39 -9.87 13.46
C ARG A 78 11.80 -10.44 13.47
N ARG A 79 12.43 -10.40 14.64
CA ARG A 79 13.64 -11.19 14.89
C ARG A 79 13.22 -12.66 14.95
N HIS A 80 13.92 -13.50 14.20
CA HIS A 80 13.64 -14.93 14.09
C HIS A 80 13.68 -15.64 15.46
N ASP A 81 14.51 -15.16 16.39
CA ASP A 81 14.75 -15.77 17.70
C ASP A 81 13.64 -15.51 18.74
N PHE A 82 12.46 -15.00 18.34
CA PHE A 82 11.39 -14.72 19.27
C PHE A 82 10.73 -16.03 19.75
N LYS A 83 11.20 -16.55 20.89
CA LYS A 83 10.57 -17.65 21.60
C LYS A 83 9.32 -17.10 22.33
N PRO A 84 8.10 -17.54 21.99
CA PRO A 84 6.91 -17.10 22.68
C PRO A 84 6.90 -17.72 24.08
N THR A 85 6.79 -16.90 25.13
CA THR A 85 6.26 -17.33 26.42
C THR A 85 4.76 -17.46 26.34
#